data_AF-A0A914MSC2-F1
#
_entry.id   AF-A0A914MSC2-F1
#
_cell.length_a   1.000
_cell.length_b   1.000
_cell.length_c   1.000
_cell.angle_alpha   90.00
_cell.angle_beta   90.00
_cell.angle_gamma   90.00
#
_symmetry.space_group_name_H-M   'P 1'
#
loop_
_entity.id
_entity.type
_entity.pdbx_description
1 polymer ?
#
loop_
_entity_poly.entity_id
_entity_poly.type
_entity_poly.pdbx_seq_one_letter_code
_entity_poly.pdbx_strand_id
1 'polypeptide(L)'
;MIVTTICDWRITILNRKIKNLTKNSAKYSLSQNFQLNENTLSMRLILPLDLSYALFYSFYIVFAIILRAYKSSMPLTQYILFYNVDDTFLFVHTAITLIVYISFVNYIKRYRSRLAKNKLAQEEAKLHFKQLQEIWK
;
A
#
# COMPACT_ATOMS: atom_id res chain seq x y z
N MET A 1 14.10 1.45 -0.39
CA MET A 1 12.90 2.30 -0.55
C MET A 1 12.58 2.51 -2.02
N ILE A 2 13.40 3.18 -2.84
CA ILE A 2 13.10 3.29 -4.30
C ILE A 2 12.94 1.91 -4.97
N VAL A 3 13.78 0.93 -4.56
CA VAL A 3 13.69 -0.46 -5.03
C VAL A 3 12.37 -1.12 -4.60
N THR A 4 11.85 -0.86 -3.39
CA THR A 4 10.58 -1.45 -2.92
C THR A 4 9.41 -0.87 -3.69
N THR A 5 9.43 0.44 -3.98
CA THR A 5 8.40 1.09 -4.80
C THR A 5 8.37 0.56 -6.24
N ILE A 6 9.53 0.31 -6.84
CA ILE A 6 9.63 -0.27 -8.19
C ILE A 6 9.14 -1.72 -8.19
N CYS A 7 9.45 -2.49 -7.15
CA CYS A 7 8.94 -3.85 -6.97
C CYS A 7 7.41 -3.86 -6.84
N ASP A 8 6.84 -2.99 -6.00
CA ASP A 8 5.39 -2.87 -5.81
C ASP A 8 4.68 -2.41 -7.09
N TRP A 9 5.30 -1.51 -7.85
CA TRP A 9 4.82 -1.10 -9.17
C TRP A 9 4.79 -2.28 -10.15
N ARG A 10 5.88 -3.07 -10.20
CA ARG A 10 5.92 -4.28 -11.02
C ARG A 10 4.86 -5.30 -10.60
N ILE A 11 4.64 -5.50 -9.30
CA ILE A 11 3.59 -6.40 -8.79
C ILE A 11 2.20 -5.88 -9.19
N THR A 12 1.99 -4.57 -9.14
CA THR A 12 0.73 -3.95 -9.59
C THR A 12 0.47 -4.16 -11.09
N ILE A 13 1.49 -4.05 -11.94
CA ILE A 13 1.39 -4.36 -13.37
C ILE A 13 1.10 -5.85 -13.58
N LEU A 14 1.78 -6.74 -12.86
CA LEU A 14 1.57 -8.18 -12.94
C LEU A 14 0.14 -8.55 -12.53
N ASN A 15 -0.38 -7.98 -11.44
CA ASN A 15 -1.77 -8.18 -11.00
C ASN A 15 -2.78 -7.70 -12.06
N ARG A 16 -2.53 -6.58 -12.74
CA ARG A 16 -3.37 -6.12 -13.86
C ARG A 16 -3.34 -7.08 -15.05
N LYS A 17 -2.16 -7.60 -15.40
CA LYS A 17 -2.00 -8.60 -16.49
C LYS A 17 -2.73 -9.89 -16.16
N ILE A 18 -2.58 -10.41 -14.93
CA ILE A 18 -3.25 -11.63 -14.49
C ILE A 18 -4.78 -11.45 -14.51
N LYS A 19 -5.29 -10.30 -14.01
CA LYS A 19 -6.73 -9.96 -14.06
C LYS A 19 -7.28 -9.95 -15.50
N ASN A 20 -6.51 -9.45 -16.47
CA ASN A 20 -6.92 -9.46 -17.87
C ASN A 20 -6.91 -10.88 -18.47
N LEU A 21 -5.99 -11.74 -18.04
CA LEU A 21 -5.91 -13.16 -18.46
C LEU A 21 -7.05 -14.00 -17.87
N THR A 22 -7.45 -13.74 -16.62
CA THR A 22 -8.57 -14.44 -15.95
C THR A 22 -9.95 -13.99 -16.41
N LYS A 23 -10.04 -12.92 -17.22
CA LYS A 23 -11.30 -12.48 -17.85
C LYS A 23 -11.82 -13.47 -18.90
N ASN A 24 -10.95 -14.35 -19.41
CA ASN A 24 -11.34 -15.48 -20.24
C ASN A 24 -11.92 -16.60 -19.36
N SER A 25 -13.20 -16.90 -19.56
CA SER A 25 -14.04 -17.83 -18.78
C SER A 25 -13.54 -19.28 -18.72
N ALA A 26 -12.62 -19.68 -19.61
CA ALA A 26 -12.15 -21.06 -19.73
C ALA A 26 -11.27 -21.55 -18.56
N LYS A 27 -10.75 -20.67 -17.69
CA LYS A 27 -9.90 -21.02 -16.52
C LYS A 27 -10.23 -20.19 -15.29
N TYR A 28 -11.51 -19.98 -15.00
CA TYR A 28 -11.93 -19.19 -13.86
C TYR A 28 -11.79 -19.98 -12.54
N SER A 29 -10.87 -19.55 -11.66
CA SER A 29 -10.74 -20.07 -10.30
C SER A 29 -11.19 -19.03 -9.28
N LEU A 30 -12.19 -19.40 -8.47
CA LEU A 30 -12.82 -18.51 -7.49
C LEU A 30 -11.85 -18.13 -6.35
N SER A 31 -10.99 -19.06 -5.93
CA SER A 31 -9.94 -18.80 -4.93
C SER A 31 -8.88 -17.84 -5.46
N GLN A 32 -8.47 -18.02 -6.72
CA GLN A 32 -7.48 -17.15 -7.36
C GLN A 32 -8.00 -15.73 -7.53
N ASN A 33 -9.27 -15.57 -7.90
CA ASN A 33 -9.88 -14.24 -8.06
C ASN A 33 -10.06 -13.52 -6.71
N PHE A 34 -10.38 -14.25 -5.64
CA PHE A 34 -10.41 -13.70 -4.29
C PHE A 34 -9.02 -13.23 -3.83
N GLN A 35 -7.98 -14.05 -4.00
CA GLN A 35 -6.60 -13.69 -3.66
C GLN A 35 -6.10 -12.49 -4.49
N LEU A 36 -6.41 -12.45 -5.79
CA LEU A 36 -6.05 -11.31 -6.65
C LEU A 36 -6.73 -10.01 -6.19
N ASN A 37 -8.00 -10.10 -5.76
CA ASN A 37 -8.74 -8.94 -5.27
C ASN A 37 -8.17 -8.41 -3.95
N GLU A 38 -7.84 -9.30 -3.00
CA GLU A 38 -7.16 -8.91 -1.76
C GLU A 38 -5.77 -8.32 -2.02
N ASN A 39 -4.96 -8.96 -2.87
CA ASN A 39 -3.63 -8.45 -3.23
C ASN A 39 -3.70 -7.09 -3.93
N THR A 40 -4.69 -6.87 -4.79
CA THR A 40 -4.91 -5.58 -5.46
C THR A 40 -5.32 -4.50 -4.47
N LEU A 41 -6.18 -4.84 -3.51
CA LEU A 41 -6.61 -3.91 -2.47
C LEU A 41 -5.45 -3.49 -1.57
N SER A 42 -4.62 -4.43 -1.14
CA SER A 42 -3.41 -4.18 -0.34
C SER A 42 -2.37 -3.36 -1.10
N MET A 43 -2.10 -3.71 -2.37
CA MET A 43 -1.15 -2.95 -3.21
C MET A 43 -1.62 -1.52 -3.49
N ARG A 44 -2.93 -1.28 -3.55
CA ARG A 44 -3.48 0.07 -3.70
C ARG A 44 -3.17 0.98 -2.51
N LEU A 45 -2.88 0.41 -1.34
CA LEU A 45 -2.49 1.15 -0.15
C LEU A 45 -0.97 1.27 -0.02
N ILE A 46 -0.27 0.15 -0.14
CA ILE A 46 1.18 0.09 0.13
C ILE A 46 1.94 0.94 -0.88
N LEU A 47 1.60 0.82 -2.16
CA LEU A 47 2.33 1.49 -3.24
C LEU A 47 2.36 3.03 -3.12
N PRO A 48 1.24 3.76 -2.91
CA PRO A 48 1.30 5.20 -2.74
C PRO A 48 1.99 5.63 -1.44
N LEU A 49 1.90 4.84 -0.37
CA LEU A 49 2.63 5.11 0.88
C LEU A 49 4.14 4.96 0.68
N ASP A 50 4.58 3.86 0.08
CA ASP A 50 5.99 3.59 -0.21
C ASP A 50 6.58 4.64 -1.16
N LEU A 51 5.80 5.09 -2.15
CA LEU A 51 6.22 6.14 -3.08
C LEU A 51 6.34 7.49 -2.37
N SER A 52 5.37 7.84 -1.52
CA SER A 52 5.45 9.05 -0.71
C SER A 52 6.68 9.02 0.19
N TYR A 53 6.90 7.91 0.90
CA TYR A 53 8.05 7.78 1.78
C TYR A 53 9.38 7.91 1.01
N ALA A 54 9.49 7.23 -0.14
CA ALA A 54 10.68 7.31 -0.98
C ALA A 54 10.96 8.76 -1.44
N LEU A 55 9.94 9.51 -1.86
CA LEU A 55 10.08 10.91 -2.25
C LEU A 55 10.55 11.78 -1.08
N PHE A 56 9.83 11.76 0.04
CA PHE A 56 10.16 12.62 1.19
C PHE A 56 11.52 12.29 1.78
N TYR A 57 11.87 11.00 1.86
CA TYR A 57 13.19 10.58 2.34
C TYR A 57 14.32 10.98 1.39
N SER A 58 14.09 10.95 0.08
CA SER A 58 15.04 11.48 -0.89
C SER A 58 15.23 12.99 -0.74
N PHE A 59 14.15 13.75 -0.51
CA PHE A 59 14.26 15.19 -0.22
C PHE A 59 15.07 15.47 1.04
N TYR A 60 14.80 14.74 2.13
CA TYR A 60 15.58 14.81 3.37
C TYR A 60 17.07 14.58 3.13
N ILE A 61 17.44 13.53 2.38
CA ILE A 61 18.85 13.25 2.07
C ILE A 61 19.48 14.42 1.29
N VAL A 62 18.79 14.94 0.27
CA VAL A 62 19.31 16.06 -0.53
C VAL A 62 19.51 17.30 0.35
N PHE A 63 18.55 17.59 1.23
CA PHE A 63 18.62 18.74 2.13
C PHE A 63 19.76 18.58 3.15
N ALA A 64 19.91 17.40 3.75
CA ALA A 64 21.01 17.08 4.65
C ALA A 64 22.39 17.18 3.98
N ILE A 65 22.51 16.76 2.71
CA ILE A 65 23.74 16.92 1.91
C ILE A 65 24.06 18.41 1.71
N ILE A 66 23.06 19.21 1.33
CA ILE A 66 23.22 20.67 1.16
C ILE A 66 23.68 21.30 2.47
N LEU A 67 22.98 21.02 3.59
CA LEU A 67 23.36 21.54 4.90
C LEU A 67 24.78 21.16 5.31
N ARG A 68 25.22 19.94 4.97
CA ARG A 68 26.58 19.48 5.25
C ARG A 68 27.62 20.18 4.39
N ALA A 69 27.31 20.46 3.12
CA ALA A 69 28.18 21.20 2.21
C ALA A 69 28.40 22.66 2.66
N TYR A 70 27.37 23.31 3.21
CA TYR A 70 27.44 24.69 3.70
C TYR A 70 27.78 24.81 5.19
N LYS A 71 28.11 23.71 5.87
CA LYS A 71 28.39 23.69 7.31
C LYS A 71 29.48 24.67 7.72
N SER A 72 30.55 24.82 6.93
CA SER A 72 31.67 25.72 7.24
C SER A 72 31.30 27.20 7.13
N SER A 73 30.26 27.52 6.38
CA SER A 73 29.82 28.90 6.12
C SER A 73 28.67 29.33 7.02
N MET A 74 28.14 28.43 7.86
CA MET A 74 27.01 28.71 8.74
C MET A 74 27.41 28.72 10.22
N PRO A 75 26.83 29.63 11.03
CA PRO A 75 26.88 29.53 12.48
C PRO A 75 26.29 28.20 12.97
N LEU A 76 26.90 27.61 14.00
CA LEU A 76 26.47 26.32 14.57
C LEU A 76 24.98 26.32 14.96
N THR A 77 24.48 27.43 15.51
CA THR A 77 23.06 27.58 15.90
C THR A 77 22.12 27.47 14.71
N GLN A 78 22.46 28.09 13.57
CA GLN A 78 21.65 28.01 12.35
C GLN A 78 21.70 26.60 11.77
N TYR A 79 22.87 25.98 11.74
CA TYR A 79 23.05 24.60 11.28
C TYR A 79 22.16 23.61 12.07
N ILE A 80 22.17 23.70 13.41
CA ILE A 80 21.34 22.85 14.27
C ILE A 80 19.85 23.13 14.03
N LEU A 81 19.45 24.40 13.89
CA LEU A 81 18.06 24.76 13.66
C LEU A 81 17.55 24.17 12.33
N PHE A 82 18.31 24.28 11.25
CA PHE A 82 17.91 23.70 9.95
C PHE A 82 17.83 22.17 9.99
N TYR A 83 18.76 21.50 10.67
CA TYR A 83 18.69 20.06 10.87
C TYR A 83 17.44 19.65 11.66
N ASN A 84 17.13 20.35 12.75
CA ASN A 84 15.94 20.06 13.56
C ASN A 84 14.65 20.28 12.76
N VAL A 85 14.60 21.28 11.88
CA VAL A 85 13.45 21.53 11.00
C VAL A 85 13.27 20.38 10.01
N ASP A 86 14.35 19.94 9.38
CA ASP A 86 14.34 18.83 8.42
C ASP A 86 13.92 17.50 9.09
N ASP A 87 14.46 17.21 10.28
CA ASP A 87 14.04 16.06 11.09
C ASP A 87 12.57 16.14 11.48
N THR A 88 12.11 17.29 11.96
CA THR A 88 10.71 17.49 12.37
C THR A 88 9.76 17.27 11.20
N PHE A 89 10.14 17.72 9.99
CA PHE A 89 9.38 17.49 8.78
C PHE A 89 9.23 16.00 8.46
N LEU A 90 10.31 15.23 8.61
CA LEU A 90 10.28 13.77 8.45
C LEU A 90 9.38 13.09 9.50
N PHE A 91 9.45 13.53 10.76
CA PHE A 91 8.58 13.03 11.83
C PHE A 91 7.11 13.35 11.58
N VAL A 92 6.79 14.55 11.12
CA VAL A 92 5.41 14.92 10.75
C VAL A 92 4.92 14.05 9.60
N HIS A 93 5.76 13.81 8.58
CA HIS A 93 5.37 12.93 7.47
C HIS A 93 5.07 11.50 7.93
N THR A 94 5.93 10.92 8.78
CA THR A 94 5.73 9.57 9.32
C THR A 94 4.47 9.46 10.19
N ALA A 95 4.18 10.48 11.00
CA ALA A 95 2.94 10.55 11.77
C ALA A 95 1.69 10.60 10.87
N ILE A 96 1.71 11.43 9.82
CA ILE A 96 0.61 11.52 8.84
C ILE A 96 0.40 10.18 8.12
N THR A 97 1.47 9.53 7.67
CA THR A 97 1.38 8.23 6.99
C THR A 97 0.80 7.16 7.88
N LEU A 98 1.17 7.14 9.17
CA LEU A 98 0.58 6.23 10.15
C LEU A 98 -0.93 6.48 10.32
N ILE A 99 -1.36 7.74 10.43
CA ILE A 99 -2.78 8.11 10.53
C ILE A 99 -3.56 7.66 9.30
N VAL A 100 -3.02 7.89 8.10
CA VAL A 100 -3.62 7.46 6.83
C VAL A 100 -3.73 5.94 6.77
N TYR A 101 -2.68 5.23 7.17
CA TYR A 101 -2.67 3.76 7.22
C TYR A 101 -3.76 3.22 8.15
N ILE A 102 -3.83 3.72 9.38
CA ILE A 102 -4.86 3.32 10.37
C ILE A 102 -6.26 3.62 9.83
N SER A 103 -6.47 4.81 9.26
CA SER A 103 -7.76 5.22 8.70
C SER A 103 -8.20 4.29 7.58
N PHE A 104 -7.29 3.88 6.71
CA PHE A 104 -7.58 2.98 5.61
C PHE A 104 -7.85 1.54 6.07
N VAL A 105 -7.07 1.00 7.01
CA VAL A 105 -7.33 -0.31 7.61
C VAL A 105 -8.71 -0.34 8.27
N ASN A 106 -9.07 0.72 9.01
CA ASN A 106 -10.38 0.87 9.60
C ASN A 106 -11.50 0.96 8.55
N TYR A 107 -11.26 1.66 7.44
CA TYR A 107 -12.18 1.72 6.31
C TYR A 107 -12.42 0.34 5.70
N ILE A 108 -11.37 -0.44 5.42
CA ILE A 108 -11.50 -1.81 4.91
C ILE A 108 -12.23 -2.69 5.90
N LYS A 109 -11.89 -2.62 7.19
CA LYS A 109 -12.54 -3.42 8.23
C LYS A 109 -14.04 -3.13 8.29
N ARG A 110 -14.43 -1.85 8.21
CA ARG A 110 -15.85 -1.44 8.12
C ARG A 110 -16.50 -1.94 6.83
N TYR A 111 -15.84 -1.80 5.68
CA TYR A 111 -16.33 -2.32 4.40
C TYR A 111 -16.58 -3.83 4.45
N ARG A 112 -15.62 -4.61 4.97
CA ARG A 112 -15.77 -6.06 5.18
C ARG A 112 -16.92 -6.40 6.11
N SER A 113 -17.06 -5.68 7.23
CA SER A 113 -18.17 -5.91 8.17
C SER A 113 -19.55 -5.65 7.55
N ARG A 114 -19.65 -4.69 6.62
CA ARG A 114 -20.89 -4.41 5.87
C ARG A 114 -21.15 -5.49 4.82
N LEU A 115 -20.12 -5.96 4.12
CA LEU A 115 -20.24 -7.05 3.15
C LEU A 115 -20.64 -8.37 3.83
N ALA A 116 -20.05 -8.69 4.99
CA ALA A 116 -20.38 -9.88 5.79
C ALA A 116 -21.79 -9.82 6.41
N LYS A 117 -22.33 -8.62 6.66
CA LYS A 117 -23.73 -8.45 7.06
C LYS A 117 -24.71 -8.71 5.92
N ASN A 118 -24.25 -8.72 4.67
CA ASN A 118 -25.06 -9.07 3.51
C ASN A 118 -25.17 -10.60 3.41
N LYS A 119 -25.98 -11.19 4.30
CA LYS A 119 -26.17 -12.65 4.48
C LYS A 119 -26.41 -13.38 3.16
N LEU A 120 -27.12 -12.75 2.23
CA LEU A 120 -27.51 -13.32 0.94
C LEU A 120 -26.31 -13.68 0.05
N ALA A 121 -25.33 -12.78 -0.06
CA ALA A 121 -24.10 -13.03 -0.83
C ALA A 121 -23.19 -14.07 -0.15
N GLN A 122 -23.25 -14.17 1.18
CA GLN A 122 -22.46 -15.12 1.95
C GLN A 122 -23.05 -16.54 1.89
N GLU A 123 -24.38 -16.65 1.83
CA GLU A 123 -25.09 -17.90 1.59
C GLU A 123 -24.89 -18.40 0.16
N GLU A 124 -24.99 -17.53 -0.86
CA GLU A 124 -24.69 -17.90 -2.25
C GLU A 124 -23.24 -18.38 -2.43
N ALA A 125 -22.27 -17.69 -1.83
CA ALA A 125 -20.88 -18.12 -1.88
C ALA A 125 -20.68 -19.50 -1.21
N LYS A 126 -21.29 -19.74 -0.04
CA LYS A 126 -21.27 -21.05 0.63
C LYS A 126 -21.91 -22.13 -0.22
N LEU A 127 -23.03 -21.84 -0.87
CA LEU A 127 -23.74 -22.77 -1.75
C LEU A 127 -22.87 -23.16 -2.95
N HIS A 128 -22.22 -22.19 -3.58
CA HIS A 128 -21.29 -22.44 -4.68
C HIS A 128 -20.05 -23.25 -4.26
N PHE A 129 -19.48 -22.96 -3.08
CA PHE A 129 -18.37 -23.76 -2.54
C PHE A 129 -18.79 -25.20 -2.24
N LYS A 130 -20.00 -25.39 -1.71
CA LYS A 130 -20.55 -26.71 -1.43
C LYS A 130 -20.80 -27.52 -2.71
N GLN A 131 -21.35 -26.90 -3.73
CA GLN A 131 -21.53 -27.50 -5.06
C GLN A 131 -20.19 -27.89 -5.70
N LEU A 132 -19.18 -27.03 -5.63
CA LEU A 132 -17.84 -27.37 -6.10
C LEU A 132 -17.25 -28.56 -5.33
N GLN A 133 -17.46 -28.64 -4.02
CA GLN A 133 -16.95 -29.74 -3.21
C GLN A 133 -17.64 -31.08 -3.51
N GLU A 134 -18.91 -31.04 -3.94
CA GLU A 134 -19.66 -32.22 -4.40
C GLU A 134 -19.26 -32.67 -5.81
N ILE A 135 -18.95 -31.74 -6.72
CA ILE A 135 -18.49 -32.07 -8.09
C ILE A 135 -17.10 -32.72 -8.11
N TRP A 136 -16.27 -32.42 -7.11
CA TRP A 136 -14.91 -32.95 -6.97
C TRP A 136 -14.80 -34.19 -6.08
N LYS A 137 -15.94 -34.73 -5.60
CA LYS A 137 -16.03 -36.04 -4.96
C LYS A 137 -16.37 -37.11 -5.97
#